data_AF-A0A225UU19-F1
#
_entry.id   AF-A0A225UU19-F1
#
_cell.length_a   1.000
_cell.length_b   1.000
_cell.length_c   1.000
_cell.angle_alpha   90.00
_cell.angle_beta   90.00
_cell.angle_gamma   90.00
#
_symmetry.space_group_name_H-M   'P 1'
#
loop_
_entity.id
_entity.type
_entity.pdbx_description
1 polymer ?
#
loop_
_entity_poly.entity_id
_entity_poly.type
_entity_poly.pdbx_seq_one_letter_code
_entity_poly.pdbx_strand_id
1 'polypeptide(L)'
;MFKSYKQQYHLKFRYKIFRCTHGVSQSSRSKGHRNRKSRYTKCMARFTAVVCMNDDNEYHIAILNQGFYAVQAKGHMWLEDRKWLEQDWKRIESNVNLFADETGCNELPTEAIPKRHQALANEVISKFASCRLRTQFLTLSGKGMICFDNIIGHICRNWLNDSVIDFCMETIGTFIGNCYVLSSLMWSVVWPKLPRTSIRDTKFIVNPVNLDSNHWGVIIVRLSYKGGSNNVLRAQACMYEPLVDEGDEHSVGRSPKDLNDKNSNEQEGFRSWLQRWHKESMLECNFVISKAEWVKWPHQPDATSCGVLIVAHTYNYLTENTEGQKCKVSKSDVTVMRLRMLWTIMHRSKELSISKHDAATTANINQKLQDQLK
;
A
#
# COMPACT_ATOMS: atom_id res chain seq x y z
N MET A 1 7.34 -45.62 -44.06
CA MET A 1 8.75 -45.81 -43.69
C MET A 1 9.23 -44.54 -42.99
N PHE A 2 8.98 -44.44 -41.68
CA PHE A 2 9.37 -43.32 -40.84
C PHE A 2 10.63 -43.70 -40.07
N LYS A 3 11.73 -42.97 -40.26
CA LYS A 3 12.86 -42.99 -39.33
C LYS A 3 12.94 -41.61 -38.69
N SER A 4 12.36 -41.45 -37.50
CA SER A 4 12.59 -40.29 -36.66
C SER A 4 14.00 -40.38 -36.08
N TYR A 5 14.87 -39.45 -36.46
CA TYR A 5 16.11 -39.22 -35.72
C TYR A 5 15.78 -38.33 -34.51
N LYS A 6 15.51 -38.94 -33.36
CA LYS A 6 15.57 -38.23 -32.07
C LYS A 6 17.04 -38.04 -31.72
N GLN A 7 17.63 -36.93 -32.14
CA GLN A 7 18.90 -36.49 -31.61
C GLN A 7 18.66 -35.94 -30.19
N GLN A 8 18.93 -36.77 -29.19
CA GLN A 8 18.80 -36.42 -27.80
C GLN A 8 19.97 -35.48 -27.44
N TYR A 9 19.76 -34.17 -27.57
CA TYR A 9 20.72 -33.20 -27.06
C TYR A 9 20.74 -33.30 -25.53
N HIS A 10 21.78 -33.93 -24.99
CA HIS A 10 22.11 -33.81 -23.57
C HIS A 10 22.57 -32.36 -23.30
N LEU A 11 21.62 -31.46 -23.05
CA LEU A 11 21.90 -30.15 -22.49
C LEU A 11 22.49 -30.36 -21.08
N LYS A 12 23.82 -30.39 -20.97
CA LYS A 12 24.51 -30.29 -19.69
C LYS A 12 24.23 -28.89 -19.15
N PHE A 13 23.27 -28.76 -18.25
CA PHE A 13 23.02 -27.52 -17.52
C PHE A 13 24.27 -27.13 -16.73
N ARG A 14 24.98 -26.10 -17.20
CA ARG A 14 25.97 -25.37 -16.40
C ARG A 14 25.31 -24.10 -15.89
N TYR A 15 25.07 -23.99 -14.59
CA TYR A 15 24.74 -22.71 -13.97
C TYR A 15 25.99 -21.83 -13.93
N LYS A 16 26.00 -20.71 -14.66
CA LYS A 16 27.01 -19.66 -14.50
C LYS A 16 26.32 -18.44 -13.89
N ILE A 17 26.69 -18.11 -12.65
CA ILE A 17 26.18 -16.91 -11.99
C ILE A 17 26.95 -15.71 -12.55
N PHE A 18 26.31 -14.91 -13.39
CA PHE A 18 26.85 -13.63 -13.82
C PHE A 18 26.70 -12.61 -12.69
N ARG A 19 27.83 -12.03 -12.25
CA ARG A 19 27.86 -10.99 -11.21
C ARG A 19 28.24 -9.68 -11.87
N CYS A 20 27.43 -8.66 -11.63
CA CYS A 20 27.71 -7.27 -11.99
C CYS A 20 29.10 -6.85 -11.49
N THR A 21 29.91 -6.17 -12.30
CA THR A 21 31.25 -5.69 -11.88
C THR A 21 31.18 -4.38 -11.08
N HIS A 22 30.03 -3.71 -11.05
CA HIS A 22 29.83 -2.40 -10.40
C HIS A 22 29.54 -2.45 -8.89
N GLY A 23 29.47 -3.63 -8.26
CA GLY A 23 29.33 -3.74 -6.80
C GLY A 23 30.67 -3.68 -6.07
N VAL A 24 30.62 -3.36 -4.78
CA VAL A 24 31.83 -3.17 -3.96
C VAL A 24 32.32 -4.53 -3.43
N SER A 25 33.63 -4.77 -3.52
CA SER A 25 34.27 -5.93 -2.88
C SER A 25 34.76 -5.53 -1.51
N GLN A 26 34.29 -6.21 -0.46
CA GLN A 26 34.78 -6.05 0.90
C GLN A 26 35.68 -7.22 1.29
N SER A 27 36.72 -6.95 2.07
CA SER A 27 37.56 -8.00 2.66
C SER A 27 36.75 -8.87 3.62
N SER A 28 37.01 -10.17 3.61
CA SER A 28 36.32 -11.12 4.50
C SER A 28 36.64 -10.79 5.96
N ARG A 29 35.61 -10.58 6.79
CA ARG A 29 35.77 -10.33 8.24
C ARG A 29 35.84 -11.61 9.08
N SER A 30 35.74 -12.80 8.47
CA SER A 30 35.78 -14.07 9.20
C SER A 30 37.20 -14.65 9.25
N LYS A 31 37.66 -15.05 10.44
CA LYS A 31 38.91 -15.83 10.65
C LYS A 31 38.78 -17.33 10.31
N GLY A 32 37.66 -17.76 9.70
CA GLY A 32 37.41 -19.16 9.40
C GLY A 32 38.16 -19.67 8.16
N HIS A 33 38.48 -20.97 8.15
CA HIS A 33 39.25 -21.71 7.12
C HIS A 33 38.71 -21.68 5.66
N ARG A 34 37.66 -20.90 5.36
CA ARG A 34 37.16 -20.75 3.99
C ARG A 34 38.00 -19.71 3.26
N ASN A 35 38.78 -20.16 2.28
CA ASN A 35 39.70 -19.39 1.44
C ASN A 35 38.97 -18.41 0.48
N ARG A 36 38.21 -17.44 1.01
CA ARG A 36 37.59 -16.38 0.20
C ARG A 36 38.09 -15.03 0.70
N LYS A 37 39.05 -14.44 -0.03
CA LYS A 37 39.74 -13.18 0.34
C LYS A 37 38.80 -11.96 0.35
N SER A 38 37.70 -11.99 -0.43
CA SER A 38 36.70 -10.92 -0.47
C SER A 38 35.27 -11.46 -0.57
N ARG A 39 34.31 -10.69 -0.04
CA ARG A 39 32.87 -10.83 -0.26
C ARG A 39 32.39 -9.65 -1.11
N TYR A 40 31.70 -9.96 -2.19
CA TYR A 40 31.05 -8.96 -3.04
C TYR A 40 29.72 -8.54 -2.41
N THR A 41 29.53 -7.25 -2.14
CA THR A 41 28.29 -6.69 -1.58
C THR A 41 27.49 -5.98 -2.68
N LYS A 42 26.44 -6.67 -3.13
CA LYS A 42 25.21 -6.23 -3.83
C LYS A 42 25.33 -5.07 -4.84
N CYS A 43 25.59 -5.40 -6.10
CA CYS A 43 24.91 -4.71 -7.21
C CYS A 43 23.51 -5.33 -7.36
N MET A 44 22.48 -4.50 -7.45
CA MET A 44 21.07 -4.93 -7.62
C MET A 44 20.76 -5.42 -9.04
N ALA A 45 21.72 -5.33 -9.97
CA ALA A 45 21.56 -5.85 -11.32
C ALA A 45 21.51 -7.38 -11.29
N ARG A 46 20.30 -7.92 -11.47
CA ARG A 46 20.06 -9.34 -11.66
C ARG A 46 20.07 -9.63 -13.15
N PHE A 47 21.05 -10.41 -13.58
CA PHE A 47 21.12 -10.93 -14.94
C PHE A 47 20.45 -12.29 -14.98
N THR A 48 19.36 -12.41 -15.74
CA THR A 48 18.67 -13.68 -15.97
C THR A 48 18.88 -14.08 -17.41
N ALA A 49 19.52 -15.22 -17.62
CA ALA A 49 19.62 -15.82 -18.94
C ALA A 49 18.27 -16.50 -19.26
N VAL A 50 17.66 -16.12 -20.38
CA VAL A 50 16.46 -16.76 -20.93
C VAL A 50 16.80 -17.33 -22.30
N VAL A 51 16.23 -18.49 -22.62
CA VAL A 51 16.31 -19.07 -23.97
C VAL A 51 15.09 -18.57 -24.74
N CYS A 52 15.33 -17.89 -25.85
CA CYS A 52 14.30 -17.37 -26.73
C CYS A 52 14.42 -18.06 -28.08
N MET A 53 13.28 -18.36 -28.70
CA MET A 53 13.21 -18.85 -30.08
C MET A 53 12.89 -17.66 -30.97
N ASN A 54 13.63 -17.44 -32.05
CA ASN A 54 13.29 -16.43 -33.05
C ASN A 54 12.31 -16.98 -34.10
N ASP A 55 11.85 -16.11 -34.99
CA ASP A 55 10.89 -16.43 -36.06
C ASP A 55 11.46 -17.45 -37.07
N ASP A 56 12.77 -17.62 -37.10
CA ASP A 56 13.51 -18.58 -37.93
C ASP A 56 13.73 -19.95 -37.24
N ASN A 57 13.07 -20.22 -36.11
CA ASN A 57 13.24 -21.43 -35.28
C ASN A 57 14.65 -21.64 -34.69
N GLU A 58 15.48 -20.60 -34.62
CA GLU A 58 16.75 -20.62 -33.92
C GLU A 58 16.60 -20.23 -32.43
N TYR A 59 17.31 -20.95 -31.57
CA TYR A 59 17.36 -20.65 -30.13
C TYR A 59 18.55 -19.76 -29.81
N HIS A 60 18.30 -18.60 -29.19
CA HIS A 60 19.34 -17.74 -28.64
C HIS A 60 19.19 -17.59 -27.13
N ILE A 61 20.31 -17.33 -26.45
CA ILE A 61 20.33 -17.03 -25.01
C ILE A 61 20.39 -15.51 -24.85
N ALA A 62 19.30 -14.91 -24.38
CA ALA A 62 19.28 -13.49 -24.01
C ALA A 62 19.63 -13.32 -22.52
N ILE A 63 20.54 -12.40 -22.21
CA ILE A 63 20.88 -12.04 -20.83
C ILE A 63 20.12 -10.76 -20.46
N LEU A 64 19.04 -10.91 -19.71
CA LEU A 64 18.20 -9.79 -19.27
C LEU A 64 18.74 -9.17 -17.99
N ASN A 65 19.04 -7.87 -18.00
CA ASN A 65 19.31 -7.13 -16.77
C ASN A 65 17.99 -6.68 -16.13
N GLN A 66 17.34 -7.58 -15.39
CA GLN A 66 16.05 -7.32 -14.74
C GLN A 66 16.10 -6.11 -13.81
N GLY A 67 17.26 -5.82 -13.19
CA GLY A 67 17.44 -4.64 -12.36
C GLY A 67 17.37 -3.32 -13.14
N PHE A 68 17.94 -3.29 -14.35
CA PHE A 68 17.84 -2.14 -15.24
C PHE A 68 16.42 -1.94 -15.74
N TYR A 69 15.75 -3.00 -16.21
CA TYR A 69 14.37 -2.90 -16.70
C TYR A 69 13.38 -2.49 -15.59
N ALA A 70 13.57 -2.97 -14.36
CA ALA A 70 12.73 -2.53 -13.23
C ALA A 70 12.91 -1.04 -12.93
N VAL A 71 14.14 -0.52 -12.95
CA VAL A 71 14.42 0.91 -12.77
C VAL A 71 13.88 1.72 -13.95
N GLN A 72 14.04 1.23 -15.18
CA GLN A 72 13.51 1.86 -16.37
C GLN A 72 11.98 1.95 -16.32
N ALA A 73 11.29 0.87 -15.94
CA ALA A 73 9.84 0.85 -15.77
C ALA A 73 9.40 1.88 -14.71
N LYS A 74 10.09 1.95 -13.57
CA LYS A 74 9.83 2.98 -12.55
C LYS A 74 10.09 4.40 -13.06
N GLY A 75 11.09 4.60 -13.92
CA GLY A 75 11.33 5.88 -14.60
C GLY A 75 10.17 6.29 -15.50
N HIS A 76 9.61 5.36 -16.28
CA HIS A 76 8.42 5.62 -17.11
C HIS A 76 7.20 5.96 -16.25
N MET A 77 6.95 5.18 -15.19
CA MET A 77 5.86 5.45 -14.24
C MET A 77 6.02 6.82 -13.59
N TRP A 78 7.25 7.20 -13.21
CA TRP A 78 7.53 8.53 -12.65
C TRP A 78 7.22 9.64 -13.66
N LEU A 79 7.61 9.49 -14.93
CA LEU A 79 7.31 10.48 -15.98
C LEU A 79 5.79 10.64 -16.18
N GLU A 80 5.04 9.54 -16.16
CA GLU A 80 3.59 9.58 -16.30
C GLU A 80 2.90 10.22 -15.10
N ASP A 81 3.35 9.92 -13.88
CA ASP A 81 2.90 10.60 -12.66
C ASP A 81 3.22 12.10 -12.69
N ARG A 82 4.39 12.48 -13.18
CA ARG A 82 4.79 13.89 -13.35
C ARG A 82 3.86 14.62 -14.30
N LYS A 83 3.57 14.04 -15.48
CA LYS A 83 2.62 14.62 -16.44
C LYS A 83 1.23 14.78 -15.82
N TRP A 84 0.78 13.82 -15.01
CA TRP A 84 -0.49 13.91 -14.30
C TRP A 84 -0.50 15.07 -13.30
N LEU A 85 0.58 15.24 -12.53
CA LEU A 85 0.71 16.34 -11.57
C LEU A 85 0.78 17.71 -12.26
N GLU A 86 1.34 17.78 -13.46
CA GLU A 86 1.52 19.02 -14.24
C GLU A 86 0.25 19.49 -14.96
N GLN A 87 -0.85 18.73 -14.91
CA GLN A 87 -2.12 19.15 -15.48
C GLN A 87 -2.65 20.44 -14.83
N ASP A 88 -3.59 21.12 -15.49
CA ASP A 88 -4.23 22.32 -14.96
C ASP A 88 -5.30 21.94 -13.92
N TRP A 89 -4.88 21.88 -12.66
CA TRP A 89 -5.74 21.52 -11.52
C TRP A 89 -6.87 22.52 -11.28
N LYS A 90 -6.75 23.74 -11.83
CA LYS A 90 -7.80 24.76 -11.69
C LYS A 90 -9.06 24.41 -12.47
N ARG A 91 -8.97 23.48 -13.43
CA ARG A 91 -10.10 22.99 -14.24
C ARG A 91 -10.83 21.80 -13.63
N ILE A 92 -10.34 21.26 -12.52
CA ILE A 92 -10.93 20.09 -11.88
C ILE A 92 -11.88 20.58 -10.78
N GLU A 93 -13.16 20.63 -11.12
CA GLU A 93 -14.23 20.98 -10.19
C GLU A 93 -14.59 19.77 -9.32
N SER A 94 -14.05 19.73 -8.10
CA SER A 94 -14.44 18.73 -7.10
C SER A 94 -14.06 19.22 -5.70
N ASN A 95 -14.91 19.00 -4.70
CA ASN A 95 -14.59 19.27 -3.31
C ASN A 95 -14.88 18.05 -2.43
N VAL A 96 -13.92 17.14 -2.39
CA VAL A 96 -14.01 15.91 -1.58
C VAL A 96 -13.67 16.20 -0.12
N ASN A 97 -14.12 15.34 0.79
CA ASN A 97 -13.79 15.46 2.21
C ASN A 97 -12.45 14.81 2.59
N LEU A 98 -12.00 13.81 1.84
CA LEU A 98 -10.78 13.06 2.16
C LEU A 98 -9.59 14.01 2.36
N PHE A 99 -9.00 13.98 3.55
CA PHE A 99 -7.90 14.84 3.99
C PHE A 99 -8.12 16.35 3.82
N ALA A 100 -9.37 16.83 3.93
CA ALA A 100 -9.69 18.25 3.73
C ALA A 100 -8.97 19.14 4.74
N ASP A 101 -8.91 18.76 6.02
CA ASP A 101 -8.23 19.51 7.08
C ASP A 101 -6.71 19.57 6.83
N GLU A 102 -6.10 18.42 6.56
CA GLU A 102 -4.65 18.29 6.41
C GLU A 102 -4.14 19.02 5.18
N THR A 103 -4.95 19.03 4.12
CA THR A 103 -4.64 19.74 2.89
C THR A 103 -5.05 21.20 2.94
N GLY A 104 -5.64 21.68 4.04
CA GLY A 104 -6.12 23.07 4.15
C GLY A 104 -7.19 23.40 3.10
N CYS A 105 -7.99 22.41 2.71
CA CYS A 105 -9.15 22.60 1.85
C CYS A 105 -10.44 22.76 2.66
N ASN A 106 -10.45 22.36 3.94
CA ASN A 106 -11.60 22.58 4.80
C ASN A 106 -11.84 24.09 4.98
N GLU A 107 -13.11 24.48 5.08
CA GLU A 107 -13.58 25.87 5.25
C GLU A 107 -13.19 26.87 4.13
N LEU A 108 -12.50 26.43 3.09
CA LEU A 108 -12.21 27.29 1.94
C LEU A 108 -13.49 27.56 1.11
N PRO A 109 -13.69 28.80 0.64
CA PRO A 109 -14.70 29.08 -0.37
C PRO A 109 -14.51 28.23 -1.63
N THR A 110 -15.62 27.82 -2.27
CA THR A 110 -15.61 26.90 -3.42
C THR A 110 -14.69 27.39 -4.55
N GLU A 111 -14.65 28.70 -4.80
CA GLU A 111 -13.81 29.34 -5.82
C GLU A 111 -12.29 29.31 -5.50
N ALA A 112 -11.93 29.09 -4.23
CA ALA A 112 -10.53 28.97 -3.80
C ALA A 112 -9.99 27.53 -3.88
N ILE A 113 -10.88 26.53 -3.88
CA ILE A 113 -10.52 25.10 -3.90
C ILE A 113 -9.63 24.72 -5.10
N PRO A 114 -9.93 25.11 -6.35
CA PRO A 114 -9.09 24.71 -7.50
C PRO A 114 -7.68 25.32 -7.43
N LYS A 115 -7.56 26.54 -6.89
CA LYS A 115 -6.24 27.16 -6.64
C LYS A 115 -5.46 26.38 -5.58
N ARG A 116 -6.15 25.89 -4.54
CA ARG A 116 -5.52 25.06 -3.51
C ARG A 116 -5.05 23.72 -4.08
N HIS A 117 -5.83 23.07 -4.95
CA HIS A 117 -5.38 21.84 -5.63
C HIS A 117 -4.13 22.06 -6.47
N GLN A 118 -4.06 23.16 -7.22
CA GLN A 118 -2.85 23.50 -7.98
C GLN A 118 -1.64 23.69 -7.05
N ALA A 119 -1.82 24.32 -5.89
CA ALA A 119 -0.76 24.48 -4.91
C ALA A 119 -0.29 23.12 -4.34
N LEU A 120 -1.23 22.24 -3.95
CA LEU A 120 -0.91 20.88 -3.50
C LEU A 120 -0.11 20.10 -4.55
N ALA A 121 -0.52 20.19 -5.82
CA ALA A 121 0.19 19.58 -6.92
C ALA A 121 1.63 20.11 -6.99
N ASN A 122 1.81 21.44 -7.04
CA ASN A 122 3.14 22.06 -7.10
C ASN A 122 4.06 21.66 -5.93
N GLU A 123 3.52 21.53 -4.72
CA GLU A 123 4.25 21.03 -3.55
C GLU A 123 4.69 19.57 -3.76
N VAL A 124 3.78 18.69 -4.22
CA VAL A 124 4.10 17.31 -4.62
C VAL A 124 5.16 17.27 -5.71
N ILE A 125 5.04 18.09 -6.75
CA ILE A 125 6.00 18.22 -7.85
C ILE A 125 7.41 18.51 -7.30
N SER A 126 7.53 19.49 -6.42
CA SER A 126 8.81 19.87 -5.81
C SER A 126 9.42 18.68 -5.07
N LYS A 127 8.61 17.96 -4.29
CA LYS A 127 9.09 16.82 -3.53
C LYS A 127 9.45 15.62 -4.42
N PHE A 128 8.66 15.34 -5.45
CA PHE A 128 8.97 14.33 -6.49
C PHE A 128 10.34 14.52 -7.12
N ALA A 129 10.74 15.77 -7.36
CA ALA A 129 12.04 16.09 -7.96
C ALA A 129 13.21 15.81 -7.01
N SER A 130 13.00 15.90 -5.68
CA SER A 130 14.03 15.61 -4.67
C SER A 130 14.09 14.16 -4.22
N CYS A 131 13.01 13.39 -4.41
CA CYS A 131 12.92 12.03 -3.89
C CYS A 131 13.68 11.03 -4.77
N ARG A 132 14.38 10.11 -4.11
CA ARG A 132 15.00 8.94 -4.74
C ARG A 132 14.05 7.77 -4.61
N LEU A 133 14.17 6.75 -5.47
CA LEU A 133 13.32 5.54 -5.38
C LEU A 133 13.33 4.91 -3.98
N ARG A 134 14.45 5.02 -3.26
CA ARG A 134 14.62 4.49 -1.90
C ARG A 134 14.30 5.48 -0.77
N THR A 135 13.82 6.68 -1.08
CA THR A 135 13.35 7.62 -0.06
C THR A 135 12.21 6.98 0.71
N GLN A 136 12.29 7.01 2.03
CA GLN A 136 11.29 6.41 2.92
C GLN A 136 10.55 7.51 3.67
N PHE A 137 9.25 7.33 3.77
CA PHE A 137 8.34 8.17 4.54
C PHE A 137 7.79 7.38 5.71
N LEU A 138 7.80 7.99 6.88
CA LEU A 138 7.25 7.45 8.11
C LEU A 138 6.04 8.28 8.50
N THR A 139 4.92 7.63 8.80
CA THR A 139 3.75 8.28 9.41
C THR A 139 4.14 9.03 10.69
N LEU A 140 3.36 10.04 11.08
CA LEU A 140 3.64 10.83 12.28
C LEU A 140 3.56 9.99 13.58
N SER A 141 2.77 8.91 13.59
CA SER A 141 2.75 7.93 14.69
C SER A 141 3.99 7.04 14.76
N GLY A 142 4.79 7.00 13.69
CA GLY A 142 5.94 6.11 13.57
C GLY A 142 5.61 4.66 13.25
N LYS A 143 4.33 4.32 13.06
CA LYS A 143 3.87 2.92 12.89
C LYS A 143 3.80 2.47 11.42
N GLY A 144 3.44 3.38 10.52
CA GLY A 144 3.40 3.14 9.08
C GLY A 144 4.64 3.68 8.37
N MET A 145 5.18 2.93 7.42
CA MET A 145 6.32 3.32 6.59
C MET A 145 6.06 2.96 5.12
N ILE A 146 6.41 3.86 4.20
CA ILE A 146 6.31 3.63 2.75
C ILE A 146 7.58 4.12 2.05
N CYS A 147 7.99 3.41 1.00
CA CYS A 147 9.10 3.78 0.15
C CYS A 147 8.60 4.43 -1.14
N PHE A 148 9.35 5.39 -1.69
CA PHE A 148 8.92 6.18 -2.85
C PHE A 148 8.67 5.32 -4.09
N ASP A 149 9.39 4.21 -4.26
CA ASP A 149 9.12 3.22 -5.31
C ASP A 149 7.74 2.56 -5.20
N ASN A 150 7.15 2.46 -4.01
CA ASN A 150 5.78 1.98 -3.81
C ASN A 150 4.72 3.08 -4.00
N ILE A 151 5.13 4.35 -4.09
CA ILE A 151 4.26 5.48 -4.41
C ILE A 151 4.14 5.64 -5.94
N ILE A 152 5.29 5.62 -6.64
CA ILE A 152 5.38 5.86 -8.08
C ILE A 152 4.53 4.86 -8.87
N GLY A 153 3.65 5.42 -9.69
CA GLY A 153 2.71 4.77 -10.59
C GLY A 153 1.65 3.92 -9.91
N HIS A 154 1.48 4.05 -8.59
CA HIS A 154 0.38 3.42 -7.86
C HIS A 154 -0.71 4.41 -7.48
N ILE A 155 -0.36 5.65 -7.09
CA ILE A 155 -1.36 6.62 -6.60
C ILE A 155 -2.04 7.41 -7.73
N CYS A 156 -1.29 7.89 -8.72
CA CYS A 156 -1.85 8.86 -9.68
C CYS A 156 -2.86 8.25 -10.65
N ARG A 157 -2.66 7.00 -11.09
CA ARG A 157 -3.40 6.45 -12.25
C ARG A 157 -3.77 4.97 -12.18
N ASN A 158 -3.29 4.23 -11.18
CA ASN A 158 -3.44 2.78 -11.11
C ASN A 158 -4.05 2.34 -9.79
N TRP A 159 -4.04 1.02 -9.59
CA TRP A 159 -4.50 0.35 -8.41
C TRP A 159 -3.54 0.63 -7.27
N LEU A 160 -4.10 1.00 -6.13
CA LEU A 160 -3.32 1.19 -4.93
C LEU A 160 -2.76 -0.17 -4.50
N ASN A 161 -1.48 -0.19 -4.14
CA ASN A 161 -0.85 -1.35 -3.51
C ASN A 161 -1.07 -1.32 -1.99
N ASP A 162 -0.76 -2.44 -1.33
CA ASP A 162 -0.86 -2.59 0.12
C ASP A 162 -0.13 -1.49 0.89
N SER A 163 1.07 -1.08 0.43
CA SER A 163 1.85 -0.06 1.12
C SER A 163 1.15 1.30 1.15
N VAL A 164 0.50 1.70 0.06
CA VAL A 164 -0.26 2.96 0.01
C VAL A 164 -1.49 2.87 0.90
N ILE A 165 -2.24 1.76 0.83
CA ILE A 165 -3.43 1.54 1.65
C ILE A 165 -3.09 1.57 3.14
N ASP A 166 -2.16 0.72 3.58
CA ASP A 166 -1.76 0.62 4.99
C ASP A 166 -1.23 1.96 5.51
N PHE A 167 -0.43 2.69 4.72
CA PHE A 167 0.08 4.01 5.11
C PHE A 167 -1.05 5.03 5.29
N CYS A 168 -1.99 5.10 4.34
CA CYS A 168 -3.13 6.00 4.44
C CYS A 168 -4.03 5.63 5.63
N MET A 169 -4.35 4.34 5.83
CA MET A 169 -5.19 3.90 6.95
C MET A 169 -4.54 4.23 8.30
N GLU A 170 -3.24 3.98 8.46
CA GLU A 170 -2.50 4.33 9.68
C GLU A 170 -2.46 5.86 9.90
N THR A 171 -2.33 6.62 8.83
CA THR A 171 -2.37 8.09 8.88
C THR A 171 -3.74 8.58 9.38
N ILE A 172 -4.83 8.04 8.83
CA ILE A 172 -6.20 8.34 9.29
C ILE A 172 -6.39 7.94 10.75
N GLY A 173 -6.00 6.72 11.12
CA GLY A 173 -6.14 6.22 12.50
C GLY A 173 -5.39 7.09 13.50
N THR A 174 -4.24 7.64 13.10
CA THR A 174 -3.47 8.60 13.91
C THR A 174 -4.22 9.91 14.12
N PHE A 175 -4.85 10.47 13.08
CA PHE A 175 -5.58 11.73 13.18
C PHE A 175 -6.86 11.61 14.02
N ILE A 176 -7.58 10.50 13.88
CA ILE A 176 -8.82 10.25 14.63
C ILE A 176 -8.53 9.95 16.10
N GLY A 177 -7.42 9.29 16.40
CA GLY A 177 -7.11 8.80 17.74
C GLY A 177 -7.99 7.62 18.16
N ASN A 178 -7.60 6.90 19.21
CA ASN A 178 -8.32 5.72 19.72
C ASN A 178 -8.73 4.72 18.61
N CYS A 179 -7.93 4.64 17.55
CA CYS A 179 -8.18 3.83 16.37
C CYS A 179 -7.05 2.82 16.22
N TYR A 180 -7.39 1.54 16.05
CA TYR A 180 -6.45 0.47 15.81
C TYR A 180 -6.54 0.00 14.36
N VAL A 181 -5.48 0.21 13.59
CA VAL A 181 -5.42 -0.14 12.16
C VAL A 181 -4.68 -1.46 12.00
N LEU A 182 -5.33 -2.41 11.33
CA LEU A 182 -4.78 -3.70 10.96
C LEU A 182 -4.19 -3.61 9.54
N SER A 183 -3.10 -4.35 9.28
CA SER A 183 -2.51 -4.41 7.93
C SER A 183 -3.42 -5.16 6.96
N SER A 184 -3.41 -4.74 5.70
CA SER A 184 -4.07 -5.46 4.59
C SER A 184 -3.61 -6.90 4.44
N LEU A 185 -2.36 -7.19 4.84
CA LEU A 185 -1.72 -8.51 4.71
C LEU A 185 -2.12 -9.50 5.81
N MET A 186 -2.90 -9.06 6.81
CA MET A 186 -3.29 -9.89 7.95
C MET A 186 -3.94 -11.22 7.52
N TRP A 187 -4.81 -11.16 6.52
CA TRP A 187 -5.55 -12.33 6.03
C TRP A 187 -4.67 -13.33 5.25
N SER A 188 -3.51 -12.88 4.75
CA SER A 188 -2.63 -13.69 3.91
C SER A 188 -1.41 -14.26 4.66
N VAL A 189 -1.05 -13.72 5.82
CA VAL A 189 0.19 -14.06 6.52
C VAL A 189 -0.10 -14.72 7.86
N VAL A 190 -0.52 -13.94 8.86
CA VAL A 190 -0.83 -14.41 10.20
C VAL A 190 -1.59 -13.31 10.96
N TRP A 191 -2.46 -13.71 11.87
CA TRP A 191 -3.11 -12.77 12.80
C TRP A 191 -2.07 -12.07 13.68
N PRO A 192 -2.19 -10.74 13.87
CA PRO A 192 -1.27 -10.01 14.72
C PRO A 192 -1.43 -10.42 16.18
N LYS A 193 -0.35 -10.24 16.94
CA LYS A 193 -0.42 -10.32 18.40
C LYS A 193 -1.42 -9.30 18.94
N LEU A 194 -2.02 -9.62 20.08
CA LEU A 194 -2.97 -8.73 20.70
C LEU A 194 -2.31 -7.41 21.11
N PRO A 195 -3.00 -6.27 20.91
CA PRO A 195 -2.51 -4.99 21.37
C PRO A 195 -2.38 -4.99 22.89
N ARG A 196 -1.36 -4.28 23.39
CA ARG A 196 -1.17 -4.10 24.84
C ARG A 196 -2.20 -3.14 25.45
N THR A 197 -2.77 -2.27 24.64
CA THR A 197 -3.83 -1.34 25.03
C THR A 197 -5.12 -2.10 25.28
N SER A 198 -5.92 -1.66 26.26
CA SER A 198 -7.22 -2.27 26.49
C SER A 198 -8.11 -2.08 25.27
N ILE A 199 -8.93 -3.08 24.95
CA ILE A 199 -9.96 -2.93 23.91
C ILE A 199 -10.94 -1.80 24.28
N ARG A 200 -11.09 -1.48 25.57
CA ARG A 200 -11.90 -0.36 26.08
C ARG A 200 -11.45 0.99 25.56
N ASP A 201 -10.14 1.17 25.42
CA ASP A 201 -9.52 2.44 25.05
C ASP A 201 -9.53 2.65 23.52
N THR A 202 -10.06 1.67 22.78
CA THR A 202 -10.18 1.69 21.34
C THR A 202 -11.63 2.02 20.96
N LYS A 203 -11.84 3.10 20.21
CA LYS A 203 -13.14 3.50 19.64
C LYS A 203 -13.37 2.81 18.30
N PHE A 204 -12.31 2.63 17.51
CA PHE A 204 -12.41 2.09 16.15
C PHE A 204 -11.34 1.04 15.87
N ILE A 205 -11.70 0.01 15.11
CA ILE A 205 -10.75 -0.93 14.51
C ILE A 205 -10.98 -0.90 13.01
N VAL A 206 -9.93 -0.67 12.23
CA VAL A 206 -10.00 -0.59 10.76
C VAL A 206 -9.15 -1.69 10.17
N ASN A 207 -9.71 -2.43 9.21
CA ASN A 207 -8.98 -3.41 8.44
C ASN A 207 -9.29 -3.27 6.94
N PRO A 208 -8.35 -2.74 6.14
CA PRO A 208 -8.41 -2.89 4.70
C PRO A 208 -8.25 -4.37 4.32
N VAL A 209 -8.97 -4.82 3.31
CA VAL A 209 -8.97 -6.21 2.85
C VAL A 209 -8.66 -6.23 1.37
N ASN A 210 -7.57 -6.91 1.01
CA ASN A 210 -7.23 -7.18 -0.38
C ASN A 210 -7.99 -8.43 -0.84
N LEU A 211 -9.05 -8.23 -1.61
CA LEU A 211 -9.92 -9.26 -2.16
C LEU A 211 -9.29 -9.75 -3.48
N ASP A 212 -8.97 -11.04 -3.55
CA ASP A 212 -8.40 -11.73 -4.73
C ASP A 212 -7.16 -11.07 -5.37
N SER A 213 -6.33 -10.39 -4.55
CA SER A 213 -5.12 -9.66 -4.97
C SER A 213 -5.38 -8.51 -5.96
N ASN A 214 -6.64 -8.18 -6.17
CA ASN A 214 -7.06 -7.37 -7.30
C ASN A 214 -8.32 -6.53 -6.98
N HIS A 215 -8.70 -6.45 -5.72
CA HIS A 215 -9.84 -5.66 -5.31
C HIS A 215 -9.72 -5.27 -3.85
N TRP A 216 -10.37 -4.17 -3.46
CA TRP A 216 -10.20 -3.58 -2.14
C TRP A 216 -11.55 -3.40 -1.45
N GLY A 217 -11.68 -4.01 -0.27
CA GLY A 217 -12.75 -3.75 0.68
C GLY A 217 -12.21 -3.23 2.01
N VAL A 218 -13.10 -2.83 2.92
CA VAL A 218 -12.72 -2.44 4.28
C VAL A 218 -13.75 -2.90 5.30
N ILE A 219 -13.24 -3.34 6.45
CA ILE A 219 -14.01 -3.64 7.66
C ILE A 219 -13.69 -2.55 8.69
N ILE A 220 -14.71 -1.84 9.15
CA ILE A 220 -14.60 -0.83 10.21
C ILE A 220 -15.47 -1.29 11.38
N VAL A 221 -14.86 -1.49 12.54
CA VAL A 221 -15.58 -1.84 13.78
C VAL A 221 -15.62 -0.65 14.71
N ARG A 222 -16.82 -0.17 15.03
CA ARG A 222 -17.06 0.80 16.09
C ARG A 222 -17.26 0.05 17.40
N LEU A 223 -16.46 0.41 18.40
CA LEU A 223 -16.55 -0.09 19.76
C LEU A 223 -17.28 0.95 20.63
N SER A 224 -18.25 0.48 21.41
CA SER A 224 -19.01 1.33 22.33
C SER A 224 -19.18 0.61 23.67
N TYR A 225 -18.75 1.28 24.75
CA TYR A 225 -18.91 0.79 26.10
C TYR A 225 -20.08 1.49 26.79
N LYS A 226 -20.97 0.72 27.40
CA LYS A 226 -22.06 1.23 28.26
C LYS A 226 -21.86 0.72 29.68
N GLY A 227 -21.57 1.64 30.60
CA GLY A 227 -21.47 1.37 32.04
C GLY A 227 -22.86 1.25 32.68
N GLY A 228 -23.02 0.32 33.62
CA GLY A 228 -24.28 0.03 34.32
C GLY A 228 -24.23 -1.32 35.03
N SER A 229 -25.38 -1.85 35.46
CA SER A 229 -25.46 -3.13 36.20
C SER A 229 -24.87 -4.34 35.48
N ASN A 230 -24.81 -4.32 34.13
CA ASN A 230 -24.35 -5.44 33.31
C ASN A 230 -23.17 -5.12 32.36
N ASN A 231 -22.42 -4.03 32.61
CA ASN A 231 -21.24 -3.56 31.86
C ASN A 231 -21.03 -4.23 30.48
N VAL A 232 -21.40 -3.54 29.39
CA VAL A 232 -21.38 -4.13 28.05
C VAL A 232 -20.45 -3.37 27.12
N LEU A 233 -19.54 -4.08 26.47
CA LEU A 233 -18.79 -3.62 25.30
C LEU A 233 -19.47 -4.17 24.04
N ARG A 234 -19.86 -3.27 23.14
CA ARG A 234 -20.48 -3.61 21.86
C ARG A 234 -19.53 -3.29 20.71
N ALA A 235 -19.28 -4.29 19.87
CA ALA A 235 -18.68 -4.14 18.55
C ALA A 235 -19.78 -4.11 17.49
N GLN A 236 -19.78 -3.07 16.65
CA GLN A 236 -20.61 -2.95 15.46
C GLN A 236 -19.69 -2.86 14.25
N ALA A 237 -19.79 -3.84 13.35
CA ALA A 237 -18.98 -3.91 12.15
C ALA A 237 -19.72 -3.29 10.96
N CYS A 238 -19.00 -2.49 10.19
CA CYS A 238 -19.39 -1.87 8.94
C CYS A 238 -18.46 -2.40 7.85
N MET A 239 -19.04 -2.98 6.80
CA MET A 239 -18.32 -3.58 5.68
C MET A 239 -18.61 -2.78 4.42
N TYR A 240 -17.58 -2.42 3.68
CA TYR A 240 -17.70 -1.63 2.47
C TYR A 240 -16.79 -2.15 1.37
N GLU A 241 -17.37 -2.34 0.19
CA GLU A 241 -16.71 -2.79 -1.02
C GLU A 241 -17.26 -1.95 -2.20
N PRO A 242 -16.43 -1.12 -2.85
CA PRO A 242 -16.91 -0.17 -3.88
C PRO A 242 -17.44 -0.80 -5.18
N LEU A 243 -17.24 -2.10 -5.38
CA LEU A 243 -17.63 -2.85 -6.59
C LEU A 243 -18.91 -3.68 -6.46
N VAL A 244 -19.55 -3.71 -5.29
CA VAL A 244 -20.74 -4.55 -5.11
C VAL A 244 -21.87 -3.99 -5.95
N ASP A 245 -22.23 -4.67 -7.05
CA ASP A 245 -23.46 -4.39 -7.78
C ASP A 245 -24.69 -4.77 -6.91
N GLU A 246 -25.83 -4.10 -7.13
CA GLU A 246 -27.06 -4.23 -6.31
C GLU A 246 -27.66 -5.66 -6.22
N GLY A 247 -27.05 -6.67 -6.83
CA GLY A 247 -27.47 -8.07 -6.82
C GLY A 247 -26.44 -9.11 -6.34
N ASP A 248 -25.17 -8.74 -6.11
CA ASP A 248 -24.09 -9.70 -5.79
C ASP A 248 -23.50 -9.47 -4.39
N GLU A 249 -24.31 -9.70 -3.34
CA GLU A 249 -23.85 -9.78 -1.95
C GLU A 249 -22.92 -11.01 -1.69
N HIS A 250 -22.38 -11.63 -2.73
CA HIS A 250 -21.74 -12.95 -2.71
C HIS A 250 -20.25 -12.96 -3.08
N SER A 251 -19.69 -11.89 -3.65
CA SER A 251 -18.27 -11.82 -4.00
C SER A 251 -17.35 -11.65 -2.78
N VAL A 252 -17.85 -11.11 -1.66
CA VAL A 252 -17.10 -11.16 -0.38
C VAL A 252 -17.21 -12.52 0.30
N GLY A 253 -17.62 -13.57 -0.42
CA GLY A 253 -17.86 -14.91 0.10
C GLY A 253 -16.65 -15.66 0.72
N ARG A 254 -15.47 -15.04 0.84
CA ARG A 254 -14.27 -15.65 1.44
C ARG A 254 -13.64 -14.94 2.64
N SER A 255 -14.05 -13.72 3.04
CA SER A 255 -13.40 -12.99 4.17
C SER A 255 -14.28 -12.55 5.36
N PRO A 256 -15.61 -12.32 5.24
CA PRO A 256 -16.47 -11.92 6.35
C PRO A 256 -17.33 -13.04 6.93
N LYS A 257 -17.25 -14.28 6.42
CA LYS A 257 -17.98 -15.42 7.00
C LYS A 257 -17.72 -15.51 8.51
N ASP A 258 -16.48 -15.33 8.96
CA ASP A 258 -16.10 -15.44 10.39
C ASP A 258 -16.72 -14.39 11.33
N LEU A 259 -17.12 -13.21 10.85
CA LEU A 259 -17.75 -12.20 11.73
C LEU A 259 -19.16 -12.61 12.14
N ASN A 260 -19.87 -13.34 11.28
CA ASN A 260 -21.23 -13.83 11.51
C ASN A 260 -21.30 -15.34 11.80
N ASP A 261 -20.27 -16.11 11.44
CA ASP A 261 -20.16 -17.56 11.66
C ASP A 261 -19.59 -17.84 13.05
N LYS A 262 -20.29 -18.68 13.83
CA LYS A 262 -19.88 -19.09 15.18
C LYS A 262 -19.10 -20.41 15.18
N ASN A 263 -19.00 -21.08 14.03
CA ASN A 263 -18.59 -22.48 13.91
C ASN A 263 -17.38 -22.72 13.01
N SER A 264 -16.62 -21.69 12.60
CA SER A 264 -15.43 -21.90 11.76
C SER A 264 -14.29 -22.54 12.57
N ASN A 265 -13.94 -23.77 12.21
CA ASN A 265 -13.11 -24.67 13.03
C ASN A 265 -11.65 -24.80 12.60
N GLU A 266 -11.14 -24.03 11.61
CA GLU A 266 -9.82 -24.37 11.02
C GLU A 266 -8.80 -23.23 10.92
N GLN A 267 -9.15 -21.98 11.22
CA GLN A 267 -8.17 -20.89 11.33
C GLN A 267 -8.74 -19.78 12.23
N GLU A 268 -7.90 -19.10 13.01
CA GLU A 268 -8.35 -17.91 13.72
C GLU A 268 -8.98 -16.92 12.72
N GLY A 269 -10.12 -16.32 13.08
CA GLY A 269 -10.82 -15.30 12.29
C GLY A 269 -10.97 -13.98 13.07
N PHE A 270 -11.45 -12.93 12.40
CA PHE A 270 -11.54 -11.58 12.99
C PHE A 270 -12.36 -11.55 14.28
N ARG A 271 -13.45 -12.32 14.30
CA ARG A 271 -14.32 -12.48 15.47
C ARG A 271 -13.57 -13.09 16.66
N SER A 272 -12.87 -14.18 16.44
CA SER A 272 -12.08 -14.89 17.46
C SER A 272 -10.96 -14.00 17.99
N TRP A 273 -10.28 -13.26 17.11
CA TRP A 273 -9.24 -12.30 17.49
C TRP A 273 -9.78 -11.19 18.40
N LEU A 274 -10.93 -10.59 18.05
CA LEU A 274 -11.61 -9.60 18.91
C LEU A 274 -12.01 -10.17 20.26
N GLN A 275 -12.56 -11.38 20.28
CA GLN A 275 -12.98 -12.04 21.52
C GLN A 275 -11.78 -12.32 22.45
N ARG A 276 -10.63 -12.72 21.89
CA ARG A 276 -9.40 -12.87 22.68
C ARG A 276 -8.90 -11.55 23.22
N TRP A 277 -8.88 -10.48 22.41
CA TRP A 277 -8.48 -9.16 22.89
C TRP A 277 -9.36 -8.68 24.04
N HIS A 278 -10.68 -8.85 23.92
CA HIS A 278 -11.62 -8.57 24.99
C HIS A 278 -11.33 -9.41 26.23
N LYS A 279 -11.15 -10.74 26.07
CA LYS A 279 -10.86 -11.65 27.19
C LYS A 279 -9.57 -11.29 27.92
N GLU A 280 -8.54 -10.83 27.22
CA GLU A 280 -7.27 -10.44 27.86
C GLU A 280 -7.33 -9.07 28.55
N SER A 281 -8.22 -8.18 28.11
CA SER A 281 -8.22 -6.79 28.57
C SER A 281 -9.45 -6.35 29.38
N MET A 282 -10.54 -7.12 29.37
CA MET A 282 -11.82 -6.78 30.01
C MET A 282 -12.67 -8.01 30.41
N LEU A 283 -12.17 -8.89 31.28
CA LEU A 283 -12.92 -10.10 31.70
C LEU A 283 -14.28 -9.82 32.36
N GLU A 284 -14.39 -8.72 33.11
CA GLU A 284 -15.57 -8.35 33.90
C GLU A 284 -16.71 -7.70 33.07
N CYS A 285 -16.58 -7.68 31.75
CA CYS A 285 -17.48 -7.00 30.83
C CYS A 285 -18.13 -8.01 29.88
N ASN A 286 -19.42 -7.85 29.60
CA ASN A 286 -20.07 -8.62 28.56
C ASN A 286 -19.63 -8.09 27.19
N PHE A 287 -19.24 -8.99 26.28
CA PHE A 287 -18.85 -8.62 24.92
C PHE A 287 -19.90 -9.05 23.89
N VAL A 288 -20.45 -8.06 23.17
CA VAL A 288 -21.46 -8.27 22.14
C VAL A 288 -20.94 -7.82 20.79
N ILE A 289 -20.80 -8.77 19.86
CA ILE A 289 -20.53 -8.47 18.45
C ILE A 289 -21.87 -8.48 17.72
N SER A 290 -22.29 -7.31 17.25
CA SER A 290 -23.55 -7.13 16.51
C SER A 290 -23.42 -7.67 15.09
N LYS A 291 -24.56 -7.93 14.42
CA LYS A 291 -24.57 -8.30 13.00
C LYS A 291 -23.86 -7.21 12.19
N ALA A 292 -23.01 -7.62 11.26
CA ALA A 292 -22.32 -6.69 10.37
C ALA A 292 -23.31 -5.98 9.42
N GLU A 293 -23.07 -4.69 9.20
CA GLU A 293 -23.80 -3.86 8.25
C GLU A 293 -23.00 -3.73 6.95
N TRP A 294 -23.68 -3.91 5.83
CA TRP A 294 -23.11 -3.71 4.50
C TRP A 294 -23.43 -2.32 3.98
N VAL A 295 -22.39 -1.58 3.65
CA VAL A 295 -22.51 -0.27 3.03
C VAL A 295 -22.58 -0.45 1.52
N LYS A 296 -23.66 0.04 0.93
CA LYS A 296 -23.91 -0.04 -0.52
C LYS A 296 -23.34 1.13 -1.33
N TRP A 297 -23.06 2.26 -0.69
CA TRP A 297 -22.60 3.48 -1.39
C TRP A 297 -21.40 4.10 -0.68
N PRO A 298 -20.53 4.83 -1.40
CA PRO A 298 -20.57 5.08 -2.83
C PRO A 298 -20.03 3.93 -3.70
N HIS A 299 -20.48 3.81 -4.96
CA HIS A 299 -19.86 2.91 -5.94
C HIS A 299 -18.66 3.58 -6.63
N GLN A 300 -17.71 2.77 -7.09
CA GLN A 300 -16.58 3.29 -7.86
C GLN A 300 -16.98 3.74 -9.28
N PRO A 301 -16.47 4.89 -9.76
CA PRO A 301 -16.80 5.41 -11.10
C PRO A 301 -15.96 4.81 -12.24
N ASP A 302 -15.04 3.91 -11.92
CA ASP A 302 -14.10 3.27 -12.84
C ASP A 302 -13.70 1.88 -12.30
N ALA A 303 -12.82 1.16 -13.00
CA ALA A 303 -12.39 -0.19 -12.61
C ALA A 303 -11.15 -0.21 -11.67
N THR A 304 -10.61 0.93 -11.25
CA THR A 304 -9.27 1.02 -10.64
C THR A 304 -9.22 1.77 -9.32
N SER A 305 -10.34 2.32 -8.86
CA SER A 305 -10.40 3.25 -7.74
C SER A 305 -10.93 2.66 -6.43
N CYS A 306 -11.15 1.34 -6.36
CA CYS A 306 -11.62 0.66 -5.15
C CYS A 306 -10.75 1.00 -3.93
N GLY A 307 -9.42 0.97 -4.10
CA GLY A 307 -8.47 1.36 -3.05
C GLY A 307 -8.63 2.81 -2.57
N VAL A 308 -8.87 3.75 -3.50
CA VAL A 308 -9.09 5.16 -3.16
C VAL A 308 -10.38 5.32 -2.36
N LEU A 309 -11.42 4.60 -2.77
CA LEU A 309 -12.75 4.69 -2.16
C LEU A 309 -12.79 4.06 -0.77
N ILE A 310 -12.10 2.95 -0.52
CA ILE A 310 -12.05 2.41 0.85
C ILE A 310 -11.32 3.38 1.80
N VAL A 311 -10.30 4.09 1.34
CA VAL A 311 -9.60 5.13 2.12
C VAL A 311 -10.52 6.32 2.38
N ALA A 312 -11.21 6.80 1.33
CA ALA A 312 -12.17 7.90 1.46
C ALA A 312 -13.35 7.55 2.38
N HIS A 313 -13.92 6.37 2.23
CA HIS A 313 -15.01 5.88 3.07
C HIS A 313 -14.57 5.74 4.53
N THR A 314 -13.39 5.20 4.77
CA THR A 314 -12.82 5.11 6.12
C THR A 314 -12.69 6.49 6.75
N TYR A 315 -12.12 7.46 6.02
CA TYR A 315 -12.01 8.84 6.50
C TYR A 315 -13.39 9.43 6.85
N ASN A 316 -14.36 9.32 5.94
CA ASN A 316 -15.72 9.85 6.14
C ASN A 316 -16.46 9.16 7.29
N TYR A 317 -16.30 7.84 7.46
CA TYR A 317 -16.93 7.09 8.54
C TYR A 317 -16.38 7.50 9.91
N LEU A 318 -15.06 7.62 10.03
CA LEU A 318 -14.41 7.94 11.29
C LEU A 318 -14.55 9.42 11.69
N THR A 319 -14.64 10.32 10.72
CA THR A 319 -14.95 11.75 10.93
C THR A 319 -16.45 12.03 11.06
N GLU A 320 -17.30 10.99 11.00
CA GLU A 320 -18.76 11.09 11.08
C GLU A 320 -19.39 11.97 9.98
N ASN A 321 -18.70 12.12 8.84
CA ASN A 321 -19.25 12.75 7.65
C ASN A 321 -20.21 11.80 6.93
N THR A 322 -21.50 11.91 7.25
CA THR A 322 -22.55 11.05 6.69
C THR A 322 -22.88 11.35 5.23
N GLU A 323 -22.66 12.58 4.76
CA GLU A 323 -22.91 12.97 3.37
C GLU A 323 -21.91 12.29 2.44
N GLY A 324 -20.62 12.35 2.78
CA GLY A 324 -19.55 11.69 2.02
C GLY A 324 -19.64 10.16 2.01
N GLN A 325 -20.49 9.55 2.84
CA GLN A 325 -20.78 8.12 2.82
C GLN A 325 -21.92 7.74 1.86
N LYS A 326 -22.66 8.72 1.32
CA LYS A 326 -23.86 8.50 0.51
C LYS A 326 -23.79 9.14 -0.88
N CYS A 327 -22.98 10.19 -1.04
CA CYS A 327 -22.91 10.91 -2.31
C CYS A 327 -22.24 10.09 -3.41
N LYS A 328 -22.76 10.23 -4.64
CA LYS A 328 -22.14 9.66 -5.83
C LYS A 328 -20.75 10.24 -6.04
N VAL A 329 -19.77 9.38 -6.31
CA VAL A 329 -18.37 9.77 -6.56
C VAL A 329 -18.12 9.86 -8.06
N SER A 330 -17.57 10.97 -8.53
CA SER A 330 -17.17 11.19 -9.91
C SER A 330 -15.70 10.86 -10.16
N LYS A 331 -15.28 10.82 -11.43
CA LYS A 331 -13.86 10.70 -11.80
C LYS A 331 -13.02 11.90 -11.34
N SER A 332 -13.61 13.09 -11.30
CA SER A 332 -12.96 14.30 -10.77
C SER A 332 -12.70 14.17 -9.27
N ASP A 333 -13.67 13.64 -8.53
CA ASP A 333 -13.54 13.38 -7.09
C ASP A 333 -12.38 12.41 -6.81
N VAL A 334 -12.34 11.29 -7.53
CA VAL A 334 -11.23 10.32 -7.45
C VAL A 334 -9.89 10.98 -7.75
N THR A 335 -9.84 11.84 -8.77
CA THR A 335 -8.60 12.53 -9.16
C THR A 335 -8.09 13.44 -8.04
N VAL A 336 -8.98 14.18 -7.37
CA VAL A 336 -8.63 15.02 -6.22
C VAL A 336 -8.29 14.17 -4.99
N MET A 337 -9.03 13.09 -4.72
CA MET A 337 -8.71 12.15 -3.63
C MET A 337 -7.29 11.59 -3.77
N ARG A 338 -6.89 11.16 -4.98
CA ARG A 338 -5.53 10.69 -5.27
C ARG A 338 -4.48 11.78 -5.02
N LEU A 339 -4.74 13.02 -5.45
CA LEU A 339 -3.83 14.14 -5.19
C LEU A 339 -3.65 14.37 -3.68
N ARG A 340 -4.74 14.38 -2.92
CA ARG A 340 -4.69 14.60 -1.47
C ARG A 340 -4.02 13.45 -0.74
N MET A 341 -4.26 12.20 -1.13
CA MET A 341 -3.53 11.03 -0.61
C MET A 341 -2.03 11.17 -0.86
N LEU A 342 -1.63 11.48 -2.09
CA LEU A 342 -0.24 11.66 -2.47
C LEU A 342 0.44 12.78 -1.69
N TRP A 343 -0.24 13.92 -1.58
CA TRP A 343 0.24 15.06 -0.80
C TRP A 343 0.39 14.69 0.67
N THR A 344 -0.61 14.05 1.29
CA THR A 344 -0.55 13.61 2.70
C THR A 344 0.62 12.66 2.92
N ILE A 345 0.83 11.67 2.04
CA ILE A 345 1.96 10.75 2.17
C ILE A 345 3.30 11.48 2.11
N MET A 346 3.46 12.47 1.24
CA MET A 346 4.76 13.10 1.02
C MET A 346 5.01 14.32 1.94
N HIS A 347 3.97 15.03 2.37
CA HIS A 347 4.09 16.30 3.11
C HIS A 347 3.58 16.21 4.56
N ARG A 348 2.75 15.22 4.91
CA ARG A 348 2.30 14.96 6.29
C ARG A 348 2.95 13.70 6.85
N SER A 349 4.20 13.48 6.49
CA SER A 349 5.04 12.37 6.96
C SER A 349 6.44 12.86 7.28
N LYS A 350 7.17 12.06 8.06
CA LYS A 350 8.58 12.26 8.32
C LYS A 350 9.40 11.52 7.26
N GLU A 351 10.12 12.27 6.44
CA GLU A 351 11.12 11.70 5.54
C GLU A 351 12.32 11.19 6.35
N LEU A 352 12.72 9.94 6.13
CA LEU A 352 13.84 9.33 6.82
C LEU A 352 15.15 9.69 6.12
N SER A 353 16.11 10.19 6.91
CA SER A 353 17.45 10.46 6.42
C SER A 353 18.12 9.19 5.92
N ILE A 354 18.72 9.27 4.74
CA ILE A 354 19.52 8.19 4.17
C ILE A 354 20.64 7.83 5.15
N SER A 355 20.90 6.53 5.32
CA SER A 355 22.00 6.07 6.18
C SER A 355 23.33 6.71 5.73
N LYS A 356 24.23 7.03 6.68
CA LYS A 356 25.54 7.63 6.33
C LYS A 356 26.31 6.80 5.30
N HIS A 357 26.17 5.48 5.37
CA HIS A 357 26.75 4.53 4.42
C HIS A 357 26.18 4.70 3.00
N ASP A 358 24.86 4.78 2.88
CA ASP A 358 24.20 4.92 1.58
C ASP A 358 24.39 6.32 0.99
N ALA A 359 24.48 7.35 1.83
CA ALA A 359 24.82 8.71 1.42
C ALA A 359 26.23 8.78 0.81
N ALA A 360 27.22 8.18 1.48
CA ALA A 360 28.60 8.10 0.97
C ALA A 360 28.68 7.28 -0.35
N THR A 361 27.93 6.19 -0.43
CA THR A 361 27.85 5.36 -1.65
C THR A 361 27.24 6.17 -2.81
N THR A 362 26.17 6.92 -2.54
CA THR A 362 25.49 7.78 -3.54
C THR A 362 26.42 8.89 -4.03
N ALA A 363 27.13 9.56 -3.13
CA ALA A 363 28.09 10.60 -3.50
C ALA A 363 29.20 10.05 -4.42
N ASN A 364 29.73 8.86 -4.12
CA ASN A 364 30.74 8.20 -4.94
C ASN A 364 30.22 7.83 -6.34
N ILE A 365 28.99 7.30 -6.41
CA ILE A 365 28.34 6.98 -7.70
C ILE A 365 28.13 8.25 -8.53
N ASN A 366 27.61 9.32 -7.92
CA ASN A 366 27.39 10.59 -8.61
C ASN A 366 28.70 11.18 -9.14
N GLN A 367 29.78 11.14 -8.36
CA GLN A 367 31.08 11.60 -8.82
C GLN A 367 31.56 10.80 -10.04
N LYS A 368 31.48 9.47 -9.99
CA LYS A 368 31.85 8.61 -11.12
C LYS A 368 31.02 8.88 -12.37
N LEU A 369 29.72 9.13 -12.22
CA LEU A 369 28.86 9.47 -13.36
C LEU A 369 29.26 10.83 -13.97
N GLN A 370 29.54 11.83 -13.13
CA GLN A 370 30.02 13.13 -13.60
C GLN A 370 31.37 13.03 -14.32
N ASP A 371 32.26 12.16 -13.83
CA ASP A 371 33.57 11.93 -14.46
C ASP A 371 33.46 11.16 -15.79
N GLN A 372 32.40 10.37 -16.00
CA GLN A 372 32.13 9.65 -17.26
C GLN A 372 31.33 10.45 -18.29
N LEU A 373 30.66 11.53 -17.86
CA LEU A 373 29.89 12.43 -18.72
C LEU A 373 30.72 13.63 -19.22
N LYS A 374 31.96 13.77 -18.73
CA LYS A 374 33.00 14.62 -19.31
C LYS A 374 33.78 13.82 -20.34
#